data_AF-A0A443RZC5-F1
#
_entry.id   AF-A0A443RZC5-F1
#
_cell.length_a   1.000
_cell.length_b   1.000
_cell.length_c   1.000
_cell.angle_alpha   90.00
_cell.angle_beta   90.00
_cell.angle_gamma   90.00
#
_symmetry.space_group_name_H-M   'P 1'
#
loop_
_entity.id
_entity.type
_entity.pdbx_description
1 polymer ?
#
loop_
_entity_poly.entity_id
_entity_poly.type
_entity_poly.pdbx_seq_one_letter_code
_entity_poly.pdbx_strand_id
1 'polypeptide(L)'
;MFTVEKLLFIFKGRDYYVYDLEEQQLSQEYLKRDYVTAIRYPLSITDFNGIPESVDSAFALKGNVFYFFLGSFLFRLTGLLRKYEVTVKLVQEEFIECTDYEYSKTEYKNFEQFKEHLMNYSPRLYEGPPTFSTADLVFIVLVSMTLIAIVVVLYLICSVAYERHLQYLKYSRPTTATTHETKSKDISESKEAQITSKIEGN
;
A
#
# COMPACT_ATOMS: atom_id res chain seq x y z
N MET A 1 -2.56 5.78 24.45
CA MET A 1 -1.74 4.57 24.61
C MET A 1 -2.44 3.66 25.59
N PHE A 2 -2.44 2.34 25.37
CA PHE A 2 -3.09 1.41 26.29
C PHE A 2 -2.27 0.15 26.49
N THR A 3 -2.53 -0.56 27.58
CA THR A 3 -1.85 -1.81 27.91
C THR A 3 -2.78 -3.01 27.80
N VAL A 4 -2.32 -4.08 27.18
CA VAL A 4 -2.96 -5.40 27.19
C VAL A 4 -1.93 -6.39 27.68
N GLU A 5 -2.18 -7.01 28.82
CA GLU A 5 -1.20 -7.87 29.50
C GLU A 5 0.11 -7.10 29.72
N LYS A 6 1.21 -7.54 29.11
CA LYS A 6 2.53 -6.92 29.15
C LYS A 6 2.84 -6.02 27.94
N LEU A 7 1.89 -5.85 27.02
CA LEU A 7 2.10 -5.11 25.78
C LEU A 7 1.51 -3.70 25.91
N LEU A 8 2.34 -2.68 25.68
CA LEU A 8 1.96 -1.28 25.59
C LEU A 8 1.80 -0.86 24.12
N PHE A 9 0.59 -0.43 23.77
CA PHE A 9 0.24 0.09 22.45
C PHE A 9 0.40 1.61 22.45
N ILE A 10 1.30 2.11 21.60
CA ILE A 10 1.66 3.53 21.48
C ILE A 10 1.22 4.03 20.11
N PHE A 11 0.29 4.99 20.07
CA PHE A 11 -0.25 5.55 18.83
C PHE A 11 0.47 6.86 18.47
N LYS A 12 0.75 7.05 17.18
CA LYS A 12 1.36 8.26 16.63
C LYS A 12 0.81 8.52 15.22
N GLY A 13 -0.13 9.45 15.11
CA GLY A 13 -0.79 9.74 13.84
C GLY A 13 -1.59 8.54 13.33
N ARG A 14 -1.25 8.04 12.14
CA ARG A 14 -1.91 6.88 11.50
C ARG A 14 -1.28 5.54 11.86
N ASP A 15 -0.26 5.60 12.70
CA ASP A 15 0.62 4.48 13.00
C ASP A 15 0.56 4.14 14.49
N TYR A 16 0.93 2.91 14.83
CA TYR A 16 1.13 2.47 16.20
C TYR A 16 2.33 1.54 16.34
N TYR A 17 2.81 1.45 17.58
CA TYR A 17 3.91 0.61 18.02
C TYR A 17 3.42 -0.27 19.16
N VAL A 18 3.97 -1.48 19.26
CA VAL A 18 3.70 -2.37 20.39
C VAL A 18 5.00 -2.60 21.11
N TYR A 19 5.07 -2.14 22.35
CA TYR A 19 6.23 -2.23 23.22
C TYR A 19 5.98 -3.31 24.27
N ASP A 20 6.89 -4.27 24.37
CA ASP A 20 6.86 -5.29 25.43
C ASP A 20 7.47 -4.69 26.70
N LEU A 21 6.66 -4.59 27.76
CA LEU A 21 7.07 -3.99 29.02
C LEU A 21 8.03 -4.89 29.82
N GLU A 22 7.99 -6.21 29.62
CA GLU A 22 8.92 -7.15 30.28
C GLU A 22 10.29 -7.11 29.61
N GLU A 23 10.31 -7.19 28.28
CA GLU A 23 11.54 -7.21 27.49
C GLU A 23 12.12 -5.81 27.22
N GLN A 24 11.38 -4.76 27.56
CA GLN A 24 11.75 -3.35 27.37
C GLN A 24 12.17 -3.03 25.92
N GLN A 25 11.43 -3.56 24.95
CA GLN A 25 11.70 -3.36 23.53
C GLN A 25 10.43 -3.45 22.69
N LEU A 26 10.50 -3.09 21.41
CA LEU A 26 9.41 -3.34 20.47
C LEU A 26 9.16 -4.85 20.32
N SER A 27 7.90 -5.27 20.43
CA SER A 27 7.53 -6.68 20.51
C SER A 27 7.65 -7.38 19.16
N GLN A 28 8.78 -8.05 18.92
CA GLN A 28 8.95 -8.91 17.74
C GLN A 28 8.01 -10.12 17.76
N GLU A 29 7.59 -10.56 18.95
CA GLU A 29 6.60 -11.62 19.12
C GLU A 29 5.23 -11.19 18.60
N TYR A 30 4.82 -9.94 18.85
CA TYR A 30 3.55 -9.42 18.34
C TYR A 30 3.48 -9.46 16.81
N LEU A 31 4.58 -9.13 16.11
CA LEU A 31 4.68 -9.19 14.65
C LEU A 31 4.55 -10.62 14.09
N LYS A 32 4.82 -11.65 14.89
CA LYS A 32 4.74 -13.05 14.47
C LYS A 32 3.33 -13.65 14.60
N ARG A 33 2.37 -12.90 15.14
CA ARG A 33 1.00 -13.40 15.34
C ARG A 33 0.28 -13.53 14.00
N ASP A 34 -0.47 -14.62 13.83
CA ASP A 34 -1.14 -15.01 12.58
C ASP A 34 -2.09 -13.97 11.98
N TYR A 35 -2.51 -12.97 12.77
CA TYR A 35 -3.44 -11.93 12.36
C TYR A 35 -2.77 -10.58 12.08
N VAL A 36 -1.46 -10.46 12.30
CA VAL A 36 -0.69 -9.26 11.98
C VAL A 36 -0.11 -9.43 10.58
N THR A 37 -0.55 -8.59 9.64
CA THR A 37 -0.10 -8.66 8.24
C THR A 37 1.24 -7.97 8.01
N ALA A 38 1.64 -7.09 8.92
CA ALA A 38 2.85 -6.29 8.80
C ALA A 38 4.10 -7.04 9.27
N ILE A 39 5.20 -6.87 8.53
CA ILE A 39 6.50 -7.52 8.79
C ILE A 39 7.39 -6.66 9.71
N ARG A 40 7.08 -5.36 9.85
CA ARG A 40 7.87 -4.39 10.63
C ARG A 40 7.02 -3.24 11.14
N TYR A 41 7.53 -2.56 12.17
CA TYR A 41 6.98 -1.30 12.67
C TYR A 41 7.29 -0.11 11.74
N PRO A 42 6.49 0.98 11.78
CA PRO A 42 5.22 1.09 12.51
C PRO A 42 4.13 0.19 11.93
N LEU A 43 3.16 -0.17 12.78
CA LEU A 43 1.93 -0.84 12.38
C LEU A 43 0.87 0.20 12.06
N SER A 44 -0.08 -0.14 11.19
CA SER A 44 -1.09 0.80 10.73
C SER A 44 -2.32 0.77 11.65
N ILE A 45 -2.81 1.90 12.14
CA ILE A 45 -3.99 1.96 13.05
C ILE A 45 -5.25 1.32 12.45
N THR A 46 -5.23 1.15 11.15
CA THR A 46 -6.19 0.44 10.31
C THR A 46 -6.42 -1.01 10.72
N ASP A 47 -5.48 -1.61 11.46
CA ASP A 47 -5.66 -2.92 12.10
C ASP A 47 -6.85 -2.93 13.08
N PHE A 48 -7.25 -1.74 13.58
CA PHE A 48 -8.44 -1.53 14.40
C PHE A 48 -9.62 -1.08 13.53
N ASN A 49 -10.30 -2.04 12.90
CA ASN A 49 -11.46 -1.76 12.03
C ASN A 49 -12.50 -0.85 12.70
N GLY A 50 -12.92 0.20 12.00
CA GLY A 50 -13.93 1.16 12.47
C GLY A 50 -13.40 2.23 13.44
N ILE A 51 -12.08 2.27 13.69
CA ILE A 51 -11.41 3.40 14.35
C ILE A 51 -10.98 4.42 13.28
N PRO A 52 -11.04 5.74 13.54
CA PRO A 52 -10.55 6.76 12.62
C PRO A 52 -9.05 6.62 12.32
N GLU A 53 -8.61 7.18 11.19
CA GLU A 53 -7.20 7.16 10.76
C GLU A 53 -6.23 7.79 11.75
N SER A 54 -6.72 8.65 12.64
CA SER A 54 -5.91 9.25 13.69
C SER A 54 -6.72 9.33 14.96
N VAL A 55 -6.04 9.15 16.09
CA VAL A 55 -6.63 9.25 17.42
C VAL A 55 -5.79 10.17 18.28
N ASP A 56 -6.43 10.97 19.10
CA ASP A 56 -5.76 11.86 20.06
C ASP A 56 -5.24 11.05 21.24
N SER A 57 -6.04 10.09 21.69
CA SER A 57 -5.69 9.19 22.76
C SER A 57 -6.45 7.88 22.65
N ALA A 58 -6.00 6.89 23.42
CA ALA A 58 -6.68 5.61 23.55
C ALA A 58 -6.33 5.02 24.92
N PHE A 59 -7.26 4.34 25.58
CA PHE A 59 -7.00 3.56 26.79
C PHE A 59 -7.80 2.24 26.79
N ALA A 60 -7.36 1.28 27.57
CA ALA A 60 -8.05 0.00 27.75
C ALA A 60 -8.70 -0.06 29.13
N LEU A 61 -9.93 -0.56 29.19
CA LEU A 61 -10.62 -0.91 30.43
C LEU A 61 -10.61 -2.44 30.60
N LYS A 62 -10.79 -2.93 31.84
CA LYS A 62 -10.89 -4.36 32.12
C LYS A 62 -11.96 -5.01 31.21
N GLY A 63 -11.67 -6.22 30.73
CA GLY A 63 -12.64 -7.03 29.98
C GLY A 63 -12.70 -6.78 28.47
N ASN A 64 -11.55 -6.51 27.83
CA ASN A 64 -11.43 -6.33 26.37
C ASN A 64 -12.26 -5.18 25.79
N VAL A 65 -12.37 -4.10 26.57
CA VAL A 65 -13.00 -2.85 26.13
C VAL A 65 -11.88 -1.85 25.88
N PHE A 66 -11.81 -1.32 24.66
CA PHE A 66 -10.85 -0.29 24.28
C PHE A 66 -11.60 0.97 23.89
N TYR A 67 -11.11 2.10 24.36
CA TYR A 67 -11.66 3.41 24.05
C TYR A 67 -10.64 4.18 23.24
N PHE A 68 -11.04 4.68 22.08
CA PHE A 68 -10.27 5.59 21.25
C PHE A 68 -10.96 6.95 21.20
N PHE A 69 -10.18 8.02 21.22
CA PHE A 69 -10.67 9.39 21.32
C PHE A 69 -10.22 10.19 20.11
N LEU A 70 -11.15 10.96 19.55
CA LEU A 70 -10.87 11.95 18.52
C LEU A 70 -11.79 13.16 18.73
N GLY A 71 -11.22 14.27 19.20
CA GLY A 71 -11.99 15.44 19.61
C GLY A 71 -13.03 15.11 20.69
N SER A 72 -14.30 15.40 20.40
CA SER A 72 -15.43 15.07 21.31
C SER A 72 -16.00 13.66 21.10
N PHE A 73 -15.46 12.88 20.16
CA PHE A 73 -15.94 11.55 19.84
C PHE A 73 -15.16 10.48 20.58
N LEU A 74 -15.91 9.45 20.98
CA LEU A 74 -15.47 8.25 21.63
C LEU A 74 -15.82 7.05 20.75
N PHE A 75 -14.82 6.24 20.43
CA PHE A 75 -14.99 4.97 19.74
C PHE A 75 -14.74 3.87 20.75
N ARG A 76 -15.82 3.21 21.18
CA ARG A 76 -15.79 2.07 22.07
C ARG A 76 -15.69 0.81 21.26
N LEU A 77 -14.56 0.14 21.36
CA LEU A 77 -14.25 -1.13 20.73
C LEU A 77 -14.47 -2.24 21.76
N THR A 78 -15.44 -3.13 21.52
CA THR A 78 -15.68 -4.31 22.37
C THR A 78 -15.59 -5.60 21.57
N GLY A 79 -14.89 -6.59 22.11
CA GLY A 79 -14.88 -7.91 21.52
C GLY A 79 -13.65 -8.73 21.87
N LEU A 80 -13.64 -9.95 21.34
CA LEU A 80 -12.48 -10.85 21.36
C LEU A 80 -11.87 -10.85 19.97
N LEU A 81 -10.55 -11.00 19.92
CA LEU A 81 -9.70 -10.97 18.72
C LEU A 81 -10.45 -11.43 17.45
N ARG A 82 -10.57 -10.51 16.47
CA ARG A 82 -11.17 -10.62 15.11
C ARG A 82 -12.61 -10.13 14.90
N LYS A 83 -13.43 -9.96 15.94
CA LYS A 83 -14.79 -9.42 15.76
C LYS A 83 -15.06 -8.32 16.77
N TYR A 84 -14.51 -7.16 16.48
CA TYR A 84 -14.79 -5.98 17.27
C TYR A 84 -16.11 -5.36 16.84
N GLU A 85 -16.92 -5.01 17.82
CA GLU A 85 -18.03 -4.09 17.66
C GLU A 85 -17.54 -2.69 18.03
N VAL A 86 -17.71 -1.74 17.11
CA VAL A 86 -17.40 -0.32 17.34
C VAL A 86 -18.71 0.40 17.60
N THR A 87 -18.80 1.07 18.75
CA THR A 87 -19.85 2.04 19.04
C THR A 87 -19.24 3.43 19.09
N VAL A 88 -19.81 4.36 18.33
CA VAL A 88 -19.42 5.77 18.36
C VAL A 88 -20.36 6.51 19.31
N LYS A 89 -19.80 7.24 20.26
CA LYS A 89 -20.51 8.09 21.21
C LYS A 89 -19.79 9.43 21.36
N LEU A 90 -20.41 10.37 22.06
CA LEU A 90 -19.69 11.53 22.57
C LEU A 90 -19.00 11.17 23.89
N VAL A 91 -17.82 11.75 24.12
CA VAL A 91 -17.07 11.57 25.39
C VAL A 91 -17.93 11.97 26.58
N GLN A 92 -18.72 13.04 26.42
CA GLN A 92 -19.66 13.52 27.40
C GLN A 92 -20.65 12.42 27.81
N GLU A 93 -21.26 11.71 26.87
CA GLU A 93 -22.27 10.69 27.21
C GLU A 93 -21.76 9.54 28.07
N GLU A 94 -20.49 9.16 27.93
CA GLU A 94 -19.93 7.99 28.61
C GLU A 94 -19.19 8.37 29.90
N PHE A 95 -18.49 9.51 29.93
CA PHE A 95 -17.57 9.86 31.01
C PHE A 95 -17.96 11.10 31.81
N ILE A 96 -18.87 11.94 31.30
CA ILE A 96 -19.22 13.20 31.93
C ILE A 96 -20.73 13.26 32.06
N GLU A 97 -21.24 13.14 33.29
CA GLU A 97 -22.67 13.32 33.52
C GLU A 97 -23.04 14.80 33.31
N CYS A 98 -23.36 15.14 32.05
CA CYS A 98 -23.60 16.51 31.61
C CYS A 98 -25.04 17.00 31.91
N THR A 99 -25.80 16.28 32.74
CA THR A 99 -27.15 16.67 33.15
C THR A 99 -27.14 17.98 33.93
N ASP A 100 -26.06 18.22 34.69
CA ASP A 100 -25.97 19.35 35.62
C ASP A 100 -25.21 20.54 35.01
N TYR A 101 -24.88 20.47 33.72
CA TYR A 101 -24.18 21.56 33.03
C TYR A 101 -25.13 22.73 32.73
N GLU A 102 -24.70 23.96 33.04
CA GLU A 102 -25.50 25.17 32.89
C GLU A 102 -25.49 25.68 31.44
N TYR A 103 -26.24 25.00 30.56
CA TYR A 103 -26.34 25.31 29.12
C TYR A 103 -26.86 26.72 28.82
N SER A 104 -27.59 27.36 29.74
CA SER A 104 -28.09 28.74 29.58
C SER A 104 -26.99 29.77 29.31
N LYS A 105 -25.73 29.46 29.65
CA LYS A 105 -24.55 30.30 29.39
C LYS A 105 -23.86 30.00 28.06
N THR A 106 -24.36 29.05 27.29
CA THR A 106 -23.82 28.63 26.00
C THR A 106 -24.78 28.98 24.86
N GLU A 107 -24.34 28.79 23.62
CA GLU A 107 -25.19 28.93 22.44
C GLU A 107 -26.24 27.81 22.30
N TYR A 108 -26.10 26.73 23.09
CA TYR A 108 -27.01 25.59 23.10
C TYR A 108 -27.96 25.68 24.29
N LYS A 109 -29.24 25.34 24.09
CA LYS A 109 -30.25 25.40 25.16
C LYS A 109 -30.19 24.20 26.11
N ASN A 110 -29.72 23.06 25.62
CA ASN A 110 -29.61 21.81 26.36
C ASN A 110 -28.57 20.88 25.70
N PHE A 111 -28.26 19.78 26.38
CA PHE A 111 -27.31 18.78 25.91
C PHE A 111 -27.70 18.14 24.57
N GLU A 112 -28.99 17.89 24.32
CA GLU A 112 -29.43 17.28 23.06
C GLU A 112 -29.13 18.16 21.85
N GLN A 113 -29.34 19.48 21.96
CA GLN A 113 -28.99 20.43 20.89
C GLN A 113 -27.47 20.49 20.65
N PHE A 114 -26.69 20.48 21.74
CA PHE A 114 -25.22 20.43 21.64
C PHE A 114 -24.75 19.12 20.99
N LYS A 115 -25.34 18.00 21.38
CA LYS A 115 -25.08 16.68 20.80
C LYS A 115 -25.41 16.64 19.32
N GLU A 116 -26.60 17.10 18.91
CA GLU A 116 -27.00 17.15 17.51
C GLU A 116 -26.00 17.98 16.68
N HIS A 117 -25.59 19.13 17.23
CA HIS A 117 -24.57 19.97 16.60
C HIS A 117 -23.24 19.22 16.43
N LEU A 118 -22.75 18.53 17.45
CA LEU A 118 -21.51 17.75 17.36
C LEU A 118 -21.64 16.59 16.39
N MET A 119 -22.76 15.86 16.39
CA MET A 119 -22.97 14.69 15.53
C MET A 119 -23.01 15.05 14.03
N ASN A 120 -23.31 16.30 13.67
CA ASN A 120 -23.17 16.78 12.30
C ASN A 120 -21.71 16.81 11.79
N TYR A 121 -20.72 16.77 12.69
CA TYR A 121 -19.29 16.76 12.35
C TYR A 121 -18.65 15.37 12.41
N SER A 122 -19.45 14.30 12.28
CA SER A 122 -18.98 12.92 12.42
C SER A 122 -17.63 12.70 11.70
N PRO A 123 -16.58 12.29 12.44
CA PRO A 123 -15.24 12.17 11.89
C PRO A 123 -15.20 11.07 10.84
N ARG A 124 -14.32 11.23 9.85
CA ARG A 124 -14.12 10.22 8.82
C ARG A 124 -13.58 8.94 9.45
N LEU A 125 -14.40 7.90 9.44
CA LEU A 125 -13.98 6.55 9.78
C LEU A 125 -12.97 6.07 8.74
N TYR A 126 -12.00 5.26 9.18
CA TYR A 126 -11.13 4.61 8.22
C TYR A 126 -11.91 3.51 7.49
N GLU A 127 -12.01 3.62 6.17
CA GLU A 127 -12.76 2.68 5.32
C GLU A 127 -11.95 1.45 4.89
N GLY A 128 -10.72 1.31 5.35
CA GLY A 128 -9.80 0.31 4.81
C GLY A 128 -8.82 0.91 3.82
N PRO A 129 -7.75 0.17 3.45
CA PRO A 129 -7.06 0.46 2.20
C PRO A 129 -8.10 0.35 1.08
N PRO A 130 -7.95 1.11 -0.03
CA PRO A 130 -8.86 0.95 -1.16
C PRO A 130 -8.87 -0.52 -1.55
N THR A 131 -9.99 -1.20 -1.30
CA THR A 131 -10.14 -2.57 -1.73
C THR A 131 -10.39 -2.49 -3.23
N PHE A 132 -9.47 -3.03 -4.01
CA PHE A 132 -9.69 -3.14 -5.44
C PHE A 132 -10.98 -3.93 -5.63
N SER A 133 -12.00 -3.27 -6.17
CA SER A 133 -13.21 -3.96 -6.55
C SER A 133 -12.86 -5.01 -7.60
N THR A 134 -13.62 -6.08 -7.67
CA THR A 134 -13.49 -7.05 -8.77
C THR A 134 -13.63 -6.35 -10.13
N ALA A 135 -14.42 -5.28 -10.20
CA ALA A 135 -14.53 -4.42 -11.37
C ALA A 135 -13.21 -3.70 -11.70
N ASP A 136 -12.50 -3.18 -10.70
CA ASP A 136 -11.22 -2.48 -10.89
C ASP A 136 -10.15 -3.45 -11.39
N LEU A 137 -10.12 -4.67 -10.83
CA LEU A 137 -9.22 -5.74 -11.28
C LEU A 137 -9.48 -6.12 -12.74
N VAL A 138 -10.75 -6.33 -13.11
CA VAL A 138 -11.13 -6.65 -14.49
C VAL A 138 -10.73 -5.51 -15.43
N PHE A 139 -10.95 -4.27 -15.02
CA PHE A 139 -10.55 -3.10 -15.81
C PHE A 139 -9.04 -3.04 -16.04
N ILE A 140 -8.24 -3.22 -14.98
CA ILE A 140 -6.77 -3.25 -15.08
C ILE A 140 -6.31 -4.35 -16.04
N VAL A 141 -6.89 -5.55 -15.95
CA VAL A 141 -6.56 -6.67 -16.84
C VAL A 141 -6.91 -6.32 -18.29
N LEU A 142 -8.10 -5.76 -18.56
CA LEU A 142 -8.51 -5.37 -19.91
C LEU A 142 -7.60 -4.31 -20.52
N VAL A 143 -7.22 -3.30 -19.73
CA VAL A 143 -6.28 -2.25 -20.17
C VAL A 143 -4.91 -2.87 -20.48
N SER A 144 -4.42 -3.77 -19.63
CA SER A 144 -3.14 -4.44 -19.84
C SER A 144 -3.11 -5.30 -21.11
N MET A 145 -4.17 -6.08 -21.37
CA MET A 145 -4.31 -6.90 -22.56
C MET A 145 -4.38 -6.05 -23.83
N THR A 146 -5.09 -4.92 -23.78
CA THR A 146 -5.17 -3.96 -24.88
C THR A 146 -3.80 -3.37 -25.19
N LEU A 147 -3.03 -2.98 -24.17
CA LEU A 147 -1.68 -2.46 -24.32
C LEU A 147 -0.74 -3.51 -24.96
N ILE A 148 -0.80 -4.76 -24.50
CA ILE A 148 -0.01 -5.87 -25.06
C ILE A 148 -0.37 -6.10 -26.53
N ALA A 149 -1.66 -6.10 -26.88
CA ALA A 149 -2.11 -6.24 -28.26
C ALA A 149 -1.56 -5.12 -29.17
N ILE A 150 -1.58 -3.87 -28.69
CA ILE A 150 -1.01 -2.72 -29.42
C ILE A 150 0.50 -2.92 -29.64
N VAL A 151 1.24 -3.35 -28.63
CA VAL A 151 2.69 -3.61 -28.74
C VAL A 151 2.98 -4.72 -29.75
N VAL A 152 2.19 -5.79 -29.76
CA VAL A 152 2.33 -6.89 -30.74
C VAL A 152 2.05 -6.39 -32.16
N VAL A 153 0.99 -5.60 -32.37
CA VAL A 153 0.67 -5.03 -33.69
C VAL A 153 1.79 -4.10 -34.17
N LEU A 154 2.30 -3.22 -33.31
CA LEU A 154 3.43 -2.35 -33.65
C LEU A 154 4.69 -3.16 -34.00
N TYR A 155 4.99 -4.22 -33.25
CA TYR A 155 6.09 -5.13 -33.56
C TYR A 155 5.94 -5.77 -34.94
N LEU A 156 4.74 -6.26 -35.28
CA LEU A 156 4.45 -6.84 -36.59
C LEU A 156 4.60 -5.81 -37.72
N ILE A 157 4.09 -4.59 -37.53
CA ILE A 157 4.25 -3.49 -38.50
C ILE A 157 5.72 -3.17 -38.71
N CYS A 158 6.50 -3.04 -37.62
CA CYS A 158 7.94 -2.80 -37.68
C CYS A 158 8.67 -3.95 -38.40
N SER A 159 8.31 -5.20 -38.13
CA SER A 159 8.88 -6.38 -38.80
C SER A 159 8.63 -6.34 -40.31
N VAL A 160 7.40 -6.05 -40.74
CA VAL A 160 7.06 -5.94 -42.17
C VAL A 160 7.76 -4.75 -42.82
N ALA A 161 7.84 -3.61 -42.14
CA ALA A 161 8.54 -2.43 -42.64
C ALA A 161 10.04 -2.70 -42.80
N TYR A 162 10.64 -3.39 -41.83
CA TYR A 162 12.04 -3.80 -41.86
C TYR A 162 12.34 -4.73 -43.04
N GLU A 163 11.50 -5.74 -43.28
CA GLU A 163 11.65 -6.63 -44.44
C GLU A 163 11.53 -5.87 -45.77
N ARG A 164 10.54 -4.98 -45.91
CA ARG A 164 10.41 -4.13 -47.11
C ARG A 164 11.65 -3.26 -47.31
N HIS A 165 12.17 -2.64 -46.26
CA HIS A 165 13.38 -1.83 -46.33
C HIS A 165 14.59 -2.65 -46.80
N LEU A 166 14.75 -3.87 -46.27
CA LEU A 166 15.79 -4.80 -46.73
C LEU A 166 15.64 -5.16 -48.22
N GLN A 167 14.41 -5.33 -48.71
CA GLN A 167 14.16 -5.56 -50.14
C GLN A 167 14.52 -4.34 -51.00
N TYR A 168 14.18 -3.12 -50.56
CA TYR A 168 14.60 -1.89 -51.24
C TYR A 168 16.12 -1.77 -51.32
N LEU A 169 16.84 -2.05 -50.23
CA LEU A 169 18.30 -2.03 -50.22
C LEU A 169 18.92 -3.05 -51.18
N LYS A 170 18.30 -4.23 -51.35
CA LYS A 170 18.73 -5.22 -52.35
C LYS A 170 18.52 -4.73 -53.77
N TYR A 171 17.39 -4.07 -54.06
CA TYR A 171 17.08 -3.55 -55.40
C TYR A 171 17.91 -2.32 -55.78
N SER A 172 18.19 -1.43 -54.83
CA SER A 172 18.94 -0.19 -55.06
C SER A 172 20.44 -0.36 -55.15
N ARG A 173 20.99 -1.57 -54.95
CA ARG A 173 22.42 -1.82 -55.12
C ARG A 173 22.69 -1.86 -56.64
N PRO A 174 23.31 -0.82 -57.24
CA PRO A 174 23.55 -0.80 -58.67
C PRO A 174 24.43 -2.00 -59.03
N THR A 175 24.04 -2.71 -60.08
CA THR A 175 24.88 -3.71 -60.72
C THR A 175 26.11 -3.00 -61.29
N THR A 176 27.11 -2.74 -60.44
CA THR A 176 28.45 -2.39 -60.91
C THR A 176 28.92 -3.56 -61.73
N ALA A 177 28.83 -3.38 -63.05
CA ALA A 177 29.29 -4.28 -64.06
C ALA A 177 30.72 -4.71 -63.73
N THR A 178 30.89 -6.02 -63.71
CA THR A 178 32.14 -6.75 -63.85
C THR A 178 33.03 -6.05 -64.85
N THR A 179 34.03 -5.30 -64.37
CA THR A 179 35.25 -5.04 -65.11
C THR A 179 36.34 -5.83 -64.43
N HIS A 180 36.93 -6.73 -65.21
CA HIS A 180 38.12 -7.51 -64.91
C HIS A 180 39.12 -6.79 -63.99
N GLU A 181 39.61 -7.48 -62.96
CA GLU A 181 41.05 -7.74 -62.94
C GLU A 181 41.43 -8.97 -62.10
N THR A 182 42.27 -9.75 -62.76
CA THR A 182 42.95 -10.97 -62.34
C THR A 182 43.92 -10.69 -61.19
N LYS A 183 44.16 -11.71 -60.35
CA LYS A 183 45.47 -12.14 -59.80
C LYS A 183 45.70 -11.92 -58.29
N SER A 184 46.39 -12.93 -57.73
CA SER A 184 46.85 -13.15 -56.34
C SER A 184 45.77 -13.73 -55.43
N LYS A 185 45.65 -15.06 -55.25
CA LYS A 185 46.65 -16.11 -54.99
C LYS A 185 47.71 -15.72 -53.96
N ASP A 186 47.69 -16.49 -52.89
CA ASP A 186 48.65 -16.59 -51.78
C ASP A 186 48.66 -15.42 -50.79
N ILE A 187 48.18 -15.71 -49.56
CA ILE A 187 48.82 -15.46 -48.26
C ILE A 187 47.74 -15.43 -47.15
N SER A 188 48.02 -16.20 -46.09
CA SER A 188 47.39 -16.20 -44.76
C SER A 188 46.44 -17.35 -44.38
N GLU A 189 46.89 -18.58 -44.63
CA GLU A 189 47.08 -19.50 -43.50
C GLU A 189 47.99 -18.83 -42.45
N SER A 190 47.46 -18.01 -41.53
CA SER A 190 48.25 -17.52 -40.38
C SER A 190 47.45 -16.84 -39.25
N LYS A 191 46.18 -17.19 -38.99
CA LYS A 191 45.45 -16.64 -37.81
C LYS A 191 44.52 -17.59 -37.04
N GLU A 192 44.58 -18.91 -37.27
CA GLU A 192 43.83 -19.90 -36.47
C GLU A 192 44.58 -20.46 -35.24
N ALA A 193 45.75 -19.94 -34.88
CA ALA A 193 46.53 -20.45 -33.74
C ALA A 193 46.54 -19.56 -32.47
N GLN A 194 45.65 -18.56 -32.32
CA GLN A 194 45.82 -17.60 -31.22
C GLN A 194 44.56 -17.08 -30.52
N ILE A 195 43.42 -17.79 -30.54
CA ILE A 195 42.28 -17.46 -29.65
C ILE A 195 41.59 -18.73 -29.14
N THR A 196 42.37 -19.61 -28.49
CA THR A 196 41.86 -20.72 -27.65
C THR A 196 42.49 -20.70 -26.24
N SER A 197 43.00 -19.54 -25.80
CA SER A 197 43.55 -19.38 -24.44
C SER A 197 43.09 -18.06 -23.80
N LYS A 198 41.78 -17.88 -23.64
CA LYS A 198 41.26 -16.94 -22.64
C LYS A 198 39.83 -17.29 -22.30
N ILE A 199 39.55 -17.38 -21.00
CA ILE A 199 38.26 -17.67 -20.34
C ILE A 199 38.17 -19.12 -19.80
N GLU A 200 39.21 -19.54 -19.09
CA GLU A 200 39.07 -20.14 -17.76
C GLU A 200 39.74 -19.16 -16.78
N GLY A 201 39.04 -18.78 -15.70
CA GLY A 201 39.60 -17.99 -14.59
C GLY A 201 38.99 -16.60 -14.37
N ASN A 202 37.80 -16.54 -13.76
CA ASN A 202 37.54 -15.87 -12.47
C ASN A 202 36.07 -16.03 -12.06
#